data_AF-A0A832N0F5-F1
#
_entry.id   AF-A0A832N0F5-F1
#
_cell.length_a   1.000
_cell.length_b   1.000
_cell.length_c   1.000
_cell.angle_alpha   90.00
_cell.angle_beta   90.00
_cell.angle_gamma   90.00
#
_symmetry.space_group_name_H-M   'P 1'
#
loop_
_entity.id
_entity.type
_entity.pdbx_description
1 polymer ?
#
loop_
_entity_poly.entity_id
_entity_poly.type
_entity_poly.pdbx_seq_one_letter_code
_entity_poly.pdbx_strand_id
1 'polypeptide(L)' 'TGHFYVTKKNARTMTEKMVVKKYDPVVRKHVEYKEGKIK' A
#
# COMPACT_ATOMS: atom_id res chain seq x y z
N THR A 1 1.35 11.55 5.35
CA THR A 1 1.93 12.05 4.09
C THR A 1 0.98 11.99 2.90
N GLY A 2 -0.25 11.47 3.02
CA GLY A 2 -1.27 11.53 1.94
C GLY A 2 -0.90 10.78 0.66
N HIS A 3 0.33 10.34 0.52
CA HIS A 3 0.86 9.59 -0.59
C HIS A 3 0.44 8.14 -0.47
N PHE A 4 -0.23 7.63 -1.49
CA PHE A 4 -0.64 6.24 -1.60
C PHE A 4 -0.25 5.70 -2.96
N TYR A 5 0.13 4.43 -2.99
CA TYR A 5 0.30 3.70 -4.23
C TYR A 5 -0.99 2.97 -4.56
N VAL A 6 -1.41 3.05 -5.82
CA VAL A 6 -2.53 2.24 -6.33
C VAL A 6 -1.97 0.95 -6.90
N THR A 7 -2.44 -0.19 -6.39
CA THR A 7 -2.13 -1.51 -6.93
C THR A 7 -3.42 -2.29 -7.15
N LYS A 8 -3.43 -3.16 -8.16
CA LYS A 8 -4.50 -4.16 -8.33
C LYS A 8 -4.12 -5.41 -7.55
N LYS A 9 -5.06 -5.95 -6.78
CA LYS A 9 -4.93 -7.27 -6.16
C LYS A 9 -6.02 -8.21 -6.66
N ASN A 10 -5.72 -9.51 -6.72
CA ASN A 10 -6.72 -10.52 -6.98
C ASN A 10 -7.46 -10.86 -5.66
N ALA A 11 -8.68 -10.36 -5.53
CA ALA A 11 -9.49 -10.56 -4.32
C ALA A 11 -9.91 -12.03 -4.08
N ARG A 12 -9.79 -12.92 -5.09
CA ARG A 12 -10.17 -14.33 -4.95
C ARG A 12 -9.10 -15.18 -4.28
N THR A 13 -7.82 -14.90 -4.57
CA THR A 13 -6.69 -15.68 -4.05
C THR A 13 -5.99 -15.01 -2.87
N MET A 14 -6.09 -13.68 -2.76
CA MET A 14 -5.46 -12.91 -1.68
C MET A 14 -6.52 -12.19 -0.84
N THR A 15 -7.03 -12.93 0.14
CA THR A 15 -8.06 -12.49 1.09
C THR A 15 -7.52 -11.57 2.20
N GLU A 16 -6.24 -11.68 2.53
CA GLU A 16 -5.60 -10.87 3.58
C GLU A 16 -5.25 -9.45 3.11
N LYS A 17 -5.00 -8.56 4.09
CA LYS A 17 -4.55 -7.19 3.81
C LYS A 17 -3.08 -7.21 3.40
N MET A 18 -2.78 -6.64 2.24
CA MET A 18 -1.41 -6.56 1.77
C MET A 18 -0.63 -5.52 2.58
N VAL A 19 0.57 -5.91 3.06
CA VAL A 19 1.54 -5.00 3.69
C VAL A 19 2.82 -5.03 2.87
N VAL A 20 3.26 -3.87 2.37
CA VAL A 20 4.46 -3.76 1.53
C VAL A 20 5.32 -2.62 2.02
N LYS A 21 6.63 -2.86 2.16
CA LYS A 21 7.60 -1.78 2.39
C LYS A 21 7.89 -1.10 1.05
N LYS A 22 7.52 0.17 0.93
CA LYS A 22 7.83 1.01 -0.24
C LYS A 22 8.39 2.35 0.21
N TYR A 23 9.06 3.02 -0.72
CA TYR A 23 9.60 4.35 -0.49
C TYR A 23 8.47 5.37 -0.36
N ASP A 24 8.47 6.17 0.69
CA ASP A 24 7.63 7.37 0.80
C ASP A 24 8.47 8.59 0.36
N PRO A 25 8.13 9.25 -0.76
CA PRO A 25 8.89 10.41 -1.25
C PRO A 25 8.82 11.63 -0.33
N VAL A 26 7.82 11.69 0.57
CA VAL A 26 7.63 12.81 1.50
C VAL A 26 8.53 12.64 2.72
N VAL A 27 8.69 11.42 3.24
CA VAL A 27 9.59 11.12 4.39
C VAL A 27 11.01 10.76 3.92
N ARG A 28 11.18 10.49 2.61
CA ARG A 28 12.44 10.05 1.97
C ARG A 28 13.01 8.77 2.59
N LYS A 29 12.13 7.85 3.00
CA LYS A 29 12.48 6.57 3.64
C LYS A 29 11.53 5.48 3.18
N HIS A 30 11.96 4.23 3.31
CA HIS A 30 11.06 3.09 3.11
C HIS A 30 10.19 2.89 4.34
N VAL A 31 8.87 2.91 4.14
CA VAL A 31 7.85 2.80 5.18
C VAL A 31 6.89 1.67 4.80
N GLU A 32 6.24 1.07 5.80
CA GLU A 32 5.21 0.06 5.59
C GLU A 32 3.91 0.70 5.09
N TYR A 33 3.50 0.32 3.89
CA TYR A 33 2.19 0.63 3.33
C TYR A 33 1.23 -0.51 3.63
N LYS A 34 0.09 -0.16 4.23
CA LYS A 34 -1.03 -1.07 4.47
C LYS A 34 -2.13 -0.79 3.46
N GLU A 35 -2.74 -1.84 2.95
CA GLU A 35 -3.88 -1.73 2.04
C GLU A 35 -5.06 -1.00 2.69
N GLY A 36 -5.58 0.02 2.00
CA GLY A 36 -6.78 0.78 2.37
C GLY A 36 -7.78 0.83 1.22
N LYS A 37 -9.06 1.10 1.53
CA LYS A 37 -10.08 1.30 0.49
C LYS A 37 -9.87 2.66 -0.17
N ILE A 38 -9.75 2.66 -1.50
CA ILE A 38 -9.91 3.86 -2.32
C ILE A 38 -11.41 4.13 -2.42
N LYS A 39 -11.83 5.38 -2.20
CA LYS A 39 -13.23 5.81 -2.31
C LYS A 39 -13.59 6.05 -3.77
#